data_AF-A0A7H0I761-F1
#
_entry.id   AF-A0A7H0I761-F1
#
_cell.length_a   1.000
_cell.length_b   1.000
_cell.length_c   1.000
_cell.angle_alpha   90.00
_cell.angle_beta   90.00
_cell.angle_gamma   90.00
#
_symmetry.space_group_name_H-M   'P 1'
#
loop_
_entity.id
_entity.type
_entity.pdbx_description
1 polymer ?
#
loop_
_entity_poly.entity_id
_entity_poly.type
_entity_poly.pdbx_seq_one_letter_code
_entity_poly.pdbx_strand_id
1 'polypeptide(L)'
;MSDAAEFASRDRALGVLRAYADRDADGVEGALAGLGESGWVEVYAVLSGLLHTTVGIVELTGIREQLGRVVRCADEVAAVAPPHYEFAIAEATRAWARGDQGAMRAVSGRDLPGAVHMTAVFVTVLGVALWGRSGFLGVLRTFHDTLSSLDQPPAP
;
A
#
# COMPACT_ATOMS: atom_id res chain seq x y z
N MET A 1 -26.22 3.50 -1.09
CA MET A 1 -25.07 2.91 -1.81
C MET A 1 -23.77 3.13 -1.03
N SER A 2 -23.78 3.00 0.30
CA SER A 2 -22.75 3.58 1.18
C SER A 2 -21.68 2.58 1.60
N ASP A 3 -22.07 1.44 2.17
CA ASP A 3 -21.11 0.64 2.96
C ASP A 3 -20.47 -0.48 2.13
N ALA A 4 -21.22 -1.14 1.26
CA ALA A 4 -20.70 -2.20 0.39
C ALA A 4 -19.66 -1.72 -0.63
N ALA A 5 -19.79 -0.49 -1.13
CA ALA A 5 -18.79 0.11 -2.03
C ALA A 5 -17.51 0.45 -1.26
N GLU A 6 -17.65 0.99 -0.05
CA GLU A 6 -16.54 1.31 0.84
C GLU A 6 -15.78 0.04 1.28
N PHE A 7 -16.52 -1.03 1.61
CA PHE A 7 -15.95 -2.34 1.89
C PHE A 7 -15.19 -2.90 0.68
N ALA A 8 -15.77 -2.84 -0.52
CA ALA A 8 -15.09 -3.31 -1.73
C ALA A 8 -13.80 -2.54 -2.03
N SER A 9 -13.78 -1.23 -1.81
CA SER A 9 -12.58 -0.41 -1.99
C SER A 9 -11.51 -0.70 -0.94
N ARG A 10 -11.90 -0.94 0.32
CA ARG A 10 -10.99 -1.42 1.36
C ARG A 10 -10.43 -2.80 1.05
N ASP A 11 -11.27 -3.73 0.59
CA ASP A 11 -10.86 -5.09 0.26
C ASP A 11 -9.85 -5.10 -0.89
N ARG A 12 -10.09 -4.30 -1.95
CA ARG A 12 -9.12 -4.12 -3.04
C ARG A 12 -7.80 -3.50 -2.57
N ALA A 13 -7.86 -2.48 -1.71
CA ALA A 13 -6.66 -1.87 -1.13
C ALA A 13 -5.86 -2.88 -0.29
N LEU A 14 -6.51 -3.73 0.50
CA LEU A 14 -5.84 -4.80 1.24
C LEU A 14 -5.33 -5.90 0.31
N GLY A 15 -6.08 -6.22 -0.75
CA GLY A 15 -5.70 -7.18 -1.79
C GLY A 15 -4.40 -6.79 -2.49
N VAL A 16 -4.28 -5.55 -2.95
CA VAL A 16 -3.06 -5.08 -3.63
C VAL A 16 -1.85 -5.08 -2.68
N LEU A 17 -2.03 -4.75 -1.39
CA LEU A 17 -0.96 -4.81 -0.40
C LEU A 17 -0.48 -6.25 -0.14
N ARG A 18 -1.40 -7.22 -0.09
CA ARG A 18 -1.05 -8.65 0.01
C ARG A 18 -0.28 -9.11 -1.21
N ALA A 19 -0.76 -8.76 -2.40
CA ALA A 19 -0.11 -9.13 -3.65
C ALA A 19 1.32 -8.56 -3.74
N TYR A 20 1.53 -7.30 -3.35
CA TYR A 20 2.89 -6.74 -3.26
C TYR A 20 3.76 -7.43 -2.21
N ALA A 21 3.22 -7.75 -1.03
CA ALA A 21 3.95 -8.47 0.00
C ALA A 21 4.35 -9.90 -0.44
N ASP A 22 3.53 -10.52 -1.29
CA ASP A 22 3.73 -11.86 -1.85
C ASP A 22 4.50 -11.87 -3.17
N ARG A 23 4.76 -10.68 -3.72
CA ARG A 23 5.37 -10.48 -5.05
C ARG A 23 4.58 -11.14 -6.17
N ASP A 24 3.26 -11.08 -6.07
CA ASP A 24 2.30 -11.63 -7.00
C ASP A 24 1.83 -10.53 -7.97
N ALA A 25 2.42 -10.49 -9.17
CA ALA A 25 2.08 -9.50 -10.19
C ALA A 25 0.65 -9.67 -10.70
N ASP A 26 0.20 -10.92 -10.88
CA ASP A 26 -1.15 -11.24 -11.31
C ASP A 26 -2.17 -10.85 -10.24
N GLY A 27 -1.81 -11.03 -8.95
CA GLY A 27 -2.59 -10.55 -7.82
C GLY A 27 -2.70 -9.02 -7.75
N VAL A 28 -1.62 -8.29 -8.08
CA VAL A 28 -1.65 -6.82 -8.15
C VAL A 28 -2.58 -6.35 -9.27
N GLU A 29 -2.48 -6.96 -10.45
CA GLU A 29 -3.38 -6.65 -11.58
C GLU A 29 -4.83 -7.00 -11.24
N GLY A 30 -5.08 -8.20 -10.72
CA GLY A 30 -6.42 -8.68 -10.37
C GLY A 30 -7.10 -7.83 -9.30
N ALA A 31 -6.37 -7.35 -8.29
CA ALA A 31 -6.92 -6.49 -7.24
C ALA A 31 -7.39 -5.12 -7.76
N LEU A 32 -6.76 -4.61 -8.82
CA LEU A 32 -7.05 -3.29 -9.40
C LEU A 32 -7.82 -3.35 -10.72
N ALA A 33 -8.07 -4.56 -11.25
CA ALA A 33 -8.77 -4.75 -12.50
C ALA A 33 -10.19 -4.19 -12.47
N GLY A 34 -10.58 -3.53 -13.56
CA GLY A 34 -11.95 -3.02 -13.76
C GLY A 34 -12.34 -1.84 -12.87
N LEU A 35 -11.39 -1.22 -12.16
CA LEU A 35 -11.65 0.02 -11.40
C LEU A 35 -12.01 1.17 -12.35
N GLY A 36 -13.19 1.76 -12.13
CA GLY A 36 -13.55 3.08 -12.67
C GLY A 36 -12.87 4.22 -11.90
N GLU A 37 -13.04 5.46 -12.38
CA GLU A 37 -12.39 6.64 -11.79
C GLU A 37 -12.65 6.80 -10.28
N SER A 38 -13.91 6.62 -9.83
CA SER A 38 -14.25 6.70 -8.40
C SER A 38 -13.58 5.59 -7.58
N GLY A 39 -13.48 4.38 -8.14
CA GLY A 39 -12.83 3.26 -7.49
C GLY A 39 -11.33 3.49 -7.28
N TRP A 40 -10.64 4.11 -8.24
CA TRP A 40 -9.24 4.53 -8.08
C TRP A 40 -9.07 5.55 -6.94
N VAL A 41 -9.97 6.54 -6.85
CA VAL A 41 -9.93 7.56 -5.79
C VAL A 41 -10.15 6.93 -4.42
N GLU A 42 -11.12 6.03 -4.29
CA GLU A 42 -11.43 5.34 -3.03
C GLU A 42 -10.27 4.44 -2.57
N VAL A 43 -9.71 3.64 -3.47
CA VAL A 43 -8.53 2.80 -3.17
C VAL A 43 -7.35 3.67 -2.74
N TYR A 44 -7.09 4.77 -3.47
CA TYR A 44 -6.02 5.70 -3.12
C TYR A 44 -6.22 6.35 -1.74
N ALA A 45 -7.45 6.71 -1.39
CA ALA A 45 -7.77 7.28 -0.08
C ALA A 45 -7.52 6.28 1.05
N VAL A 46 -7.93 5.01 0.88
CA VAL A 46 -7.67 3.95 1.86
C VAL A 46 -6.16 3.73 2.03
N LEU A 47 -5.42 3.60 0.91
CA LEU A 47 -3.98 3.39 0.95
C LEU A 47 -3.24 4.58 1.58
N SER A 48 -3.68 5.80 1.31
CA SER A 48 -3.11 7.02 1.92
C SER A 48 -3.31 7.05 3.44
N GLY A 49 -4.48 6.63 3.92
CA GLY A 49 -4.75 6.45 5.34
C GLY A 49 -3.82 5.41 5.98
N LEU A 50 -3.69 4.24 5.34
CA LEU A 50 -2.78 3.18 5.79
C LEU A 50 -1.32 3.64 5.79
N LEU A 51 -0.88 4.40 4.78
CA LEU A 51 0.46 4.97 4.73
C LEU A 51 0.71 5.91 5.90
N HIS A 52 -0.22 6.84 6.18
CA HIS A 52 -0.09 7.77 7.28
C HIS A 52 0.04 7.04 8.64
N THR A 53 -0.80 6.03 8.87
CA THR A 53 -0.71 5.19 10.07
C THR A 53 0.61 4.43 10.15
N THR A 54 1.03 3.82 9.04
CA THR A 54 2.27 3.02 9.01
C THR A 54 3.50 3.89 9.27
N VAL A 55 3.57 5.08 8.66
CA VAL A 55 4.63 6.07 8.93
C VAL A 55 4.64 6.48 10.39
N GLY A 56 3.47 6.79 10.99
CA GLY A 56 3.39 7.12 12.42
C GLY A 56 3.93 6.01 13.33
N ILE A 57 3.69 4.73 12.99
CA ILE A 57 4.24 3.59 13.74
C ILE A 57 5.77 3.51 13.56
N VAL A 58 6.29 3.71 12.35
CA VAL A 58 7.75 3.74 12.09
C VAL A 58 8.42 4.84 12.91
N GLU A 59 7.81 6.03 12.97
CA GLU A 59 8.31 7.16 13.74
C GLU A 59 8.32 6.87 15.24
N LEU A 60 7.24 6.30 15.78
CA LEU A 60 7.12 5.93 17.19
C LEU A 60 8.11 4.83 17.61
N THR A 61 8.40 3.90 16.71
CA THR A 61 9.28 2.74 16.99
C THR A 61 10.76 3.03 16.76
N GLY A 62 11.11 4.19 16.18
CA GLY A 62 12.51 4.59 15.99
C GLY A 62 13.28 3.78 14.95
N ILE A 63 12.59 3.04 14.05
CA ILE A 63 13.21 2.16 13.03
C ILE A 63 13.92 2.94 11.89
N ARG A 64 14.16 4.24 12.09
CA ARG A 64 14.81 5.14 11.13
C ARG A 64 16.23 4.69 10.74
N GLU A 65 16.86 3.81 11.51
CA GLU A 65 18.18 3.21 11.19
C GLU A 65 18.12 2.15 10.08
N GLN A 66 16.94 1.74 9.60
CA GLN A 66 16.78 0.71 8.56
C GLN A 66 16.56 1.26 7.13
N LEU A 67 16.82 2.54 6.87
CA LEU A 67 16.61 3.16 5.55
C LEU A 67 17.26 2.40 4.38
N GLY A 68 18.45 1.82 4.59
CA GLY A 68 19.10 0.98 3.58
C GLY A 68 18.37 -0.34 3.30
N ARG A 69 17.71 -0.93 4.30
CA ARG A 69 16.84 -2.11 4.12
C ARG A 69 15.53 -1.73 3.43
N VAL A 70 14.98 -0.55 3.74
CA VAL A 70 13.77 -0.01 3.11
C VAL A 70 13.99 0.18 1.61
N VAL A 71 15.11 0.79 1.18
CA VAL A 71 15.38 0.97 -0.25
C VAL A 71 15.55 -0.37 -0.98
N ARG A 72 16.30 -1.33 -0.40
CA ARG A 72 16.45 -2.67 -1.02
C ARG A 72 15.12 -3.41 -1.11
N CYS A 73 14.32 -3.38 -0.04
CA CYS A 73 13.00 -3.99 -0.02
C CYS A 73 12.07 -3.32 -1.03
N ALA A 74 12.18 -2.00 -1.21
CA ALA A 74 11.41 -1.28 -2.21
C ALA A 74 11.77 -1.67 -3.64
N ASP A 75 13.05 -1.82 -3.98
CA ASP A 75 13.44 -2.29 -5.32
C ASP A 75 12.86 -3.70 -5.58
N GLU A 76 12.91 -4.60 -4.59
CA GLU A 76 12.37 -5.96 -4.70
C GLU A 76 10.84 -6.02 -4.82
N VAL A 77 10.12 -5.11 -4.16
CA VAL A 77 8.65 -5.02 -4.21
C VAL A 77 8.18 -4.25 -5.45
N ALA A 78 8.90 -3.20 -5.86
CA ALA A 78 8.59 -2.38 -7.03
C ALA A 78 8.74 -3.15 -8.35
N ALA A 79 9.62 -4.17 -8.40
CA ALA A 79 9.77 -5.06 -9.57
C ALA A 79 8.48 -5.81 -9.97
N VAL A 80 7.48 -5.84 -9.08
CA VAL A 80 6.17 -6.48 -9.30
C VAL A 80 5.14 -5.48 -9.83
N ALA A 81 5.43 -4.18 -9.73
CA ALA A 81 4.55 -3.16 -10.26
C ALA A 81 4.50 -3.21 -11.80
N PRO A 82 3.45 -2.66 -12.42
CA PRO A 82 3.43 -2.51 -13.88
C PRO A 82 4.71 -1.83 -14.39
N PRO A 83 5.33 -2.30 -15.50
CA PRO A 83 6.66 -1.85 -15.92
C PRO A 83 6.81 -0.33 -16.11
N HIS A 84 5.71 0.36 -16.43
CA HIS A 84 5.70 1.81 -16.61
C HIS A 84 5.75 2.60 -15.29
N TYR A 85 5.50 1.95 -14.14
CA TYR A 85 5.57 2.56 -12.81
C TYR A 85 6.80 2.13 -12.00
N GLU A 86 7.42 0.99 -12.31
CA GLU A 86 8.57 0.44 -11.56
C GLU A 86 9.64 1.51 -11.28
N PHE A 87 10.11 2.20 -12.33
CA PHE A 87 11.14 3.22 -12.20
C PHE A 87 10.70 4.41 -11.33
N ALA A 88 9.46 4.88 -11.50
CA ALA A 88 8.91 5.98 -10.72
C ALA A 88 8.81 5.60 -9.23
N ILE A 89 8.35 4.39 -8.92
CA ILE A 89 8.24 3.89 -7.55
C ILE A 89 9.61 3.79 -6.88
N ALA A 90 10.61 3.26 -7.59
CA ALA A 90 11.97 3.15 -7.07
C ALA A 90 12.56 4.55 -6.77
N GLU A 91 12.40 5.50 -7.68
CA GLU A 91 12.90 6.87 -7.49
C GLU A 91 12.18 7.60 -6.35
N ALA A 92 10.85 7.47 -6.24
CA ALA A 92 10.08 8.04 -5.14
C ALA A 92 10.54 7.46 -3.79
N THR A 93 10.80 6.15 -3.72
CA THR A 93 11.29 5.49 -2.50
C THR A 93 12.66 5.98 -2.09
N ARG A 94 13.57 6.14 -3.04
CA ARG A 94 14.90 6.72 -2.78
C ARG A 94 14.81 8.18 -2.35
N ALA A 95 13.91 8.97 -2.93
CA ALA A 95 13.67 10.36 -2.51
C ALA A 95 13.19 10.42 -1.05
N TRP A 96 12.20 9.60 -0.69
CA TRP A 96 11.72 9.50 0.69
C TRP A 96 12.83 9.09 1.66
N ALA A 97 13.64 8.08 1.30
CA ALA A 97 14.72 7.60 2.15
C ALA A 97 15.79 8.68 2.43
N ARG A 98 15.95 9.65 1.52
CA ARG A 98 16.84 10.83 1.69
C ARG A 98 16.16 11.99 2.42
N GLY A 99 14.87 11.88 2.73
CA GLY A 99 14.06 12.97 3.31
C GLY A 99 13.61 14.02 2.29
N ASP A 100 13.75 13.75 0.98
CA ASP A 100 13.34 14.67 -0.07
C ASP A 100 11.85 14.50 -0.41
N GLN A 101 11.03 15.13 0.42
CA GLN A 101 9.57 15.12 0.27
C GLN A 101 9.10 15.84 -1.01
N GLY A 102 9.89 16.78 -1.53
CA GLY A 102 9.56 17.49 -2.77
C GLY A 102 9.67 16.60 -3.99
N ALA A 103 10.81 15.89 -4.11
CA ALA A 103 11.04 14.94 -5.19
C ALA A 103 10.06 13.76 -5.11
N MET A 104 9.77 13.24 -3.91
CA MET A 104 8.75 12.19 -3.73
C MET A 104 7.39 12.63 -4.28
N ARG A 105 6.88 13.81 -3.89
CA ARG A 105 5.59 14.33 -4.35
C ARG A 105 5.54 14.56 -5.87
N ALA A 106 6.63 15.05 -6.45
CA ALA A 106 6.72 15.30 -7.89
C ALA A 106 6.62 14.00 -8.72
N VAL A 107 7.11 12.88 -8.18
CA VAL A 107 6.99 11.57 -8.82
C VAL A 107 5.59 10.99 -8.60
N SER A 108 5.07 11.09 -7.38
CA SER A 108 3.74 10.59 -7.00
C SER A 108 2.55 11.31 -7.64
N GLY A 109 2.70 12.57 -8.03
CA GLY A 109 1.61 13.40 -8.56
C GLY A 109 1.34 13.31 -10.07
N ARG A 110 1.97 12.38 -10.81
CA ARG A 110 1.86 12.33 -12.28
C ARG A 110 0.52 11.79 -12.78
N ASP A 111 0.01 10.75 -12.14
CA ASP A 111 -1.27 10.12 -12.45
C ASP A 111 -1.77 9.29 -11.25
N LEU A 112 -3.08 9.08 -11.17
CA LEU A 112 -3.72 8.43 -10.02
C LEU A 112 -3.38 6.93 -9.88
N PRO A 113 -3.37 6.11 -10.96
CA PRO A 113 -2.94 4.72 -10.84
C PRO A 113 -1.47 4.59 -10.38
N GLY A 114 -0.57 5.43 -10.89
CA GLY A 114 0.81 5.49 -10.42
C GLY A 114 0.90 5.86 -8.94
N ALA A 115 0.10 6.80 -8.47
CA ALA A 115 0.00 7.17 -7.06
C ALA A 115 -0.48 6.00 -6.18
N VAL A 116 -1.44 5.21 -6.66
CA VAL A 116 -1.91 3.98 -5.98
C VAL A 116 -0.78 2.96 -5.86
N HIS A 117 -0.11 2.63 -6.96
CA HIS A 117 1.00 1.66 -6.94
C HIS A 117 2.13 2.13 -6.03
N MET A 118 2.55 3.40 -6.11
CA MET A 118 3.54 3.97 -5.21
C MET A 118 3.12 3.85 -3.75
N THR A 119 1.91 4.27 -3.41
CA THR A 119 1.42 4.23 -2.02
C THR A 119 1.37 2.79 -1.51
N ALA A 120 0.89 1.84 -2.31
CA ALA A 120 0.82 0.44 -1.95
C ALA A 120 2.23 -0.17 -1.71
N VAL A 121 3.20 0.14 -2.57
CA VAL A 121 4.58 -0.31 -2.39
C VAL A 121 5.19 0.28 -1.11
N PHE A 122 5.00 1.58 -0.86
CA PHE A 122 5.49 2.21 0.36
C PHE A 122 4.91 1.60 1.64
N VAL A 123 3.59 1.41 1.69
CA VAL A 123 2.93 0.74 2.82
C VAL A 123 3.50 -0.66 3.02
N THR A 124 3.64 -1.43 1.93
CA THR A 124 4.17 -2.79 1.99
C THR A 124 5.60 -2.83 2.52
N VAL A 125 6.48 -1.97 2.00
CA VAL A 125 7.89 -1.91 2.40
C VAL A 125 8.02 -1.53 3.86
N LEU A 126 7.30 -0.51 4.32
CA LEU A 126 7.33 -0.08 5.72
C LEU A 126 6.72 -1.14 6.64
N GLY A 127 5.62 -1.77 6.24
CA GLY A 127 5.00 -2.85 6.98
C GLY A 127 5.90 -4.08 7.11
N VAL A 128 6.57 -4.48 6.03
CA VAL A 128 7.55 -5.58 6.04
C VAL A 128 8.77 -5.21 6.89
N ALA A 129 9.23 -3.96 6.87
CA ALA A 129 10.33 -3.51 7.73
C ALA A 129 9.95 -3.54 9.23
N LEU A 130 8.70 -3.20 9.56
CA LEU A 130 8.18 -3.20 10.93
C LEU A 130 7.96 -4.61 11.49
N TRP A 131 7.32 -5.48 10.71
CA TRP A 131 6.76 -6.74 11.22
C TRP A 131 7.30 -8.00 10.52
N GLY A 132 8.16 -7.84 9.52
CA GLY A 132 8.48 -8.89 8.57
C GLY A 132 7.28 -9.21 7.66
N ARG A 133 7.50 -10.03 6.61
CA ARG A 133 6.43 -10.40 5.66
C ARG A 133 5.26 -11.11 6.35
N SER A 134 5.51 -12.14 7.15
CA SER A 134 4.45 -12.90 7.82
C SER A 134 3.67 -12.07 8.83
N GLY A 135 4.35 -11.19 9.57
CA GLY A 135 3.71 -10.28 10.51
C GLY A 135 2.83 -9.25 9.81
N PHE A 136 3.33 -8.66 8.72
CA PHE A 136 2.57 -7.71 7.91
C PHE A 136 1.31 -8.35 7.30
N LEU A 137 1.43 -9.54 6.70
CA LEU A 137 0.27 -10.29 6.19
C LEU A 137 -0.74 -10.63 7.30
N GLY A 138 -0.24 -10.95 8.50
CA GLY A 138 -1.08 -11.15 9.68
C GLY A 138 -1.89 -9.90 10.04
N VAL A 139 -1.27 -8.72 10.03
CA VAL A 139 -1.94 -7.43 10.26
C VAL A 139 -3.02 -7.17 9.20
N LEU A 140 -2.70 -7.35 7.91
CA LEU A 140 -3.66 -7.16 6.81
C LEU A 140 -4.85 -8.12 6.89
N ARG A 141 -4.63 -9.35 7.37
CA ARG A 141 -5.72 -10.31 7.63
C ARG A 141 -6.61 -9.84 8.76
N THR A 142 -6.03 -9.45 9.90
CA THR A 142 -6.80 -8.93 11.05
C THR A 142 -7.65 -7.71 10.66
N PHE A 143 -7.12 -6.80 9.84
CA PHE A 143 -7.89 -5.68 9.32
C PHE A 143 -9.10 -6.14 8.49
N HIS A 144 -8.90 -7.06 7.55
CA HIS A 144 -9.99 -7.58 6.73
C HIS A 144 -11.04 -8.34 7.52
N ASP A 145 -10.63 -9.17 8.48
CA ASP A 145 -11.55 -9.92 9.34
C ASP A 145 -12.38 -8.97 10.20
N THR A 146 -11.74 -7.92 10.74
CA THR A 146 -12.42 -6.87 11.52
C THR A 146 -13.45 -6.13 10.66
N LEU A 147 -13.07 -5.70 9.45
CA LEU A 147 -13.99 -5.03 8.53
C LEU A 147 -15.17 -5.94 8.15
N SER A 148 -14.89 -7.22 7.86
CA SER A 148 -15.92 -8.20 7.50
C SER A 148 -16.91 -8.44 8.64
N SER A 149 -16.43 -8.39 9.89
CA SER A 149 -17.29 -8.52 11.07
C SER A 149 -18.20 -7.31 11.31
N LEU A 150 -17.76 -6.10 10.93
CA LEU A 150 -18.52 -4.86 11.08
C LEU A 150 -19.63 -4.72 10.03
N ASP A 151 -19.45 -5.34 8.86
CA ASP A 151 -20.44 -5.36 7.78
C ASP A 151 -21.55 -6.41 8.00
N GLN A 152 -21.40 -7.32 8.98
CA GLN A 152 -22.45 -8.27 9.33
C GLN A 152 -23.47 -7.64 10.29
N PRO A 153 -24.78 -7.74 10.01
CA PRO A 153 -25.80 -7.33 10.98
C PRO A 153 -25.67 -8.18 12.26
N PRO A 154 -25.95 -7.61 13.45
CA PRO A 154 -25.87 -8.37 14.70
C PRO A 154 -26.76 -9.62 14.63
N ALA A 155 -26.23 -10.75 15.11
CA ALA A 155 -26.98 -12.00 15.17
C ALA A 155 -28.25 -11.85 16.03
N PRO A 156 -29.37 -12.52 15.66
CA PRO A 156 -30.65 -12.40 16.35
C PRO A 156 -30.63 -12.95 17.78
#